data_AF-A0A939WQV0-F1
#
_entry.id   AF-A0A939WQV0-F1
#
_cell.length_a   1.000
_cell.length_b   1.000
_cell.length_c   1.000
_cell.angle_alpha   90.00
_cell.angle_beta   90.00
_cell.angle_gamma   90.00
#
_symmetry.space_group_name_H-M   'P 1'
#
loop_
_entity.id
_entity.type
_entity.pdbx_description
1 polymer ?
#
loop_
_entity_poly.entity_id
_entity_poly.type
_entity_poly.pdbx_seq_one_letter_code
_entity_poly.pdbx_strand_id
1 'polypeptide(L)'
;MKSSKTLWLACVCAVAALAAAAESLPEVKVGDTPLRVEAARCSAMPVNIRWPGHQRELDQTEICSFARFDFSGSTEVCVTPRRAFTNVVVRPVSAKVAVRREGDLVRFTIPKAGAYSVEFDGRHRNLMLFADPPHDWSDIDRSAANVRYFGPGEHDAGLITLKAGETLFIDEGAVVYGRVFAKDAPGVRICGKGILDSSCVRAVPRAIDPALAEEQRRKGWAITNVKRFDAVRFEFCDDVRIEGVTIRDSPLYTIRPICCDNLLVDNVKIVGNWRYNSDGIDMHNCRKVRIRDCFLRTFDDSICVKGFDYVLPESEMLHNGVLHDVFEDVLVERCTIWNDWGRALEIGAETRAREIRNVVFRDCDVIALHEAPLDVQNCDQAYVHDIVYENIRIEYDPDATWTIFSASAKDFDPKNRRTPQVFAAVVIWFIDEYSKPGAENRGQVSDVVFRDIDIFAPTMPSCRIKDFDENHRVERVSFERIRLNGEEVAVEGRCDTHKAKVATSDAEKNQSTEMNAAAYGDVTADGDIKVLFIGNSITLHGVAPQIGWTNRWGMAASSQEKDYVHLVAAGIARETGRKPQLHIKNLY
;
A
#
# COMPACT_ATOMS: atom_id res chain seq x y z
N MET A 1 -32.78 -20.38 19.71
CA MET A 1 -33.40 -20.12 18.39
C MET A 1 -33.74 -18.63 18.19
N LYS A 2 -32.73 -17.75 18.23
CA LYS A 2 -32.81 -16.35 17.79
C LYS A 2 -31.41 -15.96 17.27
N SER A 3 -31.02 -16.42 16.08
CA SER A 3 -29.77 -15.94 15.43
C SER A 3 -29.70 -16.10 13.90
N SER A 4 -30.64 -16.77 13.22
CA SER A 4 -30.54 -16.91 11.75
C SER A 4 -31.15 -15.75 10.94
N LYS A 5 -32.06 -14.96 11.52
CA LYS A 5 -32.75 -13.86 10.79
C LYS A 5 -31.89 -12.60 10.60
N THR A 6 -30.98 -12.32 11.54
CA THR A 6 -30.09 -11.14 11.45
C THR A 6 -28.96 -11.36 10.43
N LEU A 7 -28.55 -12.61 10.22
CA LEU A 7 -27.53 -12.99 9.23
C LEU A 7 -28.04 -12.84 7.78
N TRP A 8 -29.31 -13.19 7.54
CA TRP A 8 -29.95 -13.03 6.23
C TRP A 8 -30.17 -11.56 5.84
N LEU A 9 -30.58 -10.70 6.78
CA LEU A 9 -30.86 -9.30 6.49
C LEU A 9 -29.58 -8.51 6.11
N ALA A 10 -28.43 -8.86 6.69
CA ALA A 10 -27.15 -8.22 6.42
C ALA A 10 -26.46 -8.69 5.11
N CYS A 11 -26.71 -9.92 4.67
CA CYS A 11 -26.34 -10.37 3.32
C CYS A 11 -27.13 -9.59 2.25
N VAL A 12 -28.44 -9.42 2.47
CA VAL A 12 -29.29 -8.67 1.54
C VAL A 12 -28.85 -7.20 1.42
N CYS A 13 -28.43 -6.52 2.49
CA CYS A 13 -28.03 -5.11 2.42
C CYS A 13 -26.71 -4.84 1.67
N ALA A 14 -25.72 -5.73 1.76
CA ALA A 14 -24.45 -5.54 1.03
C ALA A 14 -24.56 -5.96 -0.44
N VAL A 15 -25.30 -7.04 -0.72
CA VAL A 15 -25.70 -7.40 -2.08
C VAL A 15 -26.57 -6.30 -2.67
N ALA A 16 -27.44 -5.66 -1.89
CA ALA A 16 -28.25 -4.52 -2.35
C ALA A 16 -27.44 -3.25 -2.65
N ALA A 17 -26.36 -2.95 -1.91
CA ALA A 17 -25.50 -1.81 -2.22
C ALA A 17 -24.67 -2.03 -3.51
N LEU A 18 -24.22 -3.26 -3.76
CA LEU A 18 -23.59 -3.65 -5.02
C LEU A 18 -24.59 -3.72 -6.18
N ALA A 19 -25.82 -4.20 -5.93
CA ALA A 19 -26.89 -4.26 -6.91
C ALA A 19 -27.45 -2.87 -7.27
N ALA A 20 -27.57 -1.94 -6.32
CA ALA A 20 -27.93 -0.55 -6.60
C ALA A 20 -26.81 0.21 -7.33
N ALA A 21 -25.55 -0.17 -7.13
CA ALA A 21 -24.42 0.37 -7.88
C ALA A 21 -24.37 -0.16 -9.33
N ALA A 22 -24.95 -1.33 -9.62
CA ALA A 22 -24.96 -1.94 -10.96
C ALA A 22 -25.64 -1.07 -12.03
N GLU A 23 -26.67 -0.29 -11.66
CA GLU A 23 -27.32 0.67 -12.56
C GLU A 23 -26.45 1.91 -12.89
N SER A 24 -25.37 2.13 -12.13
CA SER A 24 -24.43 3.24 -12.28
C SER A 24 -23.05 2.84 -12.82
N LEU A 25 -22.83 1.54 -13.08
CA LEU A 25 -21.56 1.08 -13.65
C LEU A 25 -21.39 1.57 -15.10
N PRO A 26 -20.15 1.83 -15.53
CA PRO A 26 -19.88 2.22 -16.90
C PRO A 26 -20.33 1.12 -17.87
N GLU A 27 -20.83 1.52 -19.04
CA GLU A 27 -20.94 0.59 -20.17
C GLU A 27 -19.60 0.50 -20.88
N VAL A 28 -19.14 -0.72 -21.19
CA VAL A 28 -17.88 -0.95 -21.90
C VAL A 28 -18.13 -1.85 -23.11
N LYS A 29 -17.55 -1.50 -24.25
CA LYS A 29 -17.53 -2.33 -25.45
C LYS A 29 -16.11 -2.46 -26.00
N VAL A 30 -15.79 -3.63 -26.53
CA VAL A 30 -14.57 -3.89 -27.29
C VAL A 30 -15.01 -4.24 -28.72
N GLY A 31 -14.65 -3.38 -29.68
CA GLY A 31 -15.34 -3.35 -30.97
C GLY A 31 -16.86 -3.21 -30.76
N ASP A 32 -17.64 -4.14 -31.32
CA ASP A 32 -19.10 -4.19 -31.16
C ASP A 32 -19.57 -5.04 -29.97
N THR A 33 -18.66 -5.70 -29.25
CA THR A 33 -18.99 -6.65 -28.18
C THR A 33 -19.09 -5.94 -26.83
N PRO A 34 -20.25 -5.96 -26.15
CA PRO A 34 -20.36 -5.44 -24.80
C PRO A 34 -19.62 -6.34 -23.80
N LEU A 35 -18.93 -5.73 -22.84
CA LEU A 35 -18.28 -6.45 -21.75
C LEU A 35 -19.16 -6.48 -20.50
N ARG A 36 -19.03 -7.57 -19.73
CA ARG A 36 -19.53 -7.62 -18.36
C ARG A 36 -18.62 -6.76 -17.48
N VAL A 37 -19.20 -5.73 -16.85
CA VAL A 37 -18.53 -4.86 -15.91
C VAL A 37 -18.89 -5.30 -14.49
N GLU A 38 -17.88 -5.54 -13.69
CA GLU A 38 -17.97 -5.94 -12.30
C GLU A 38 -17.67 -4.76 -11.37
N ALA A 39 -18.22 -4.81 -10.17
CA ALA A 39 -17.92 -3.85 -9.11
C ALA A 39 -16.86 -4.39 -8.15
N ALA A 40 -16.02 -3.48 -7.64
CA ALA A 40 -15.08 -3.74 -6.56
C ALA A 40 -15.08 -2.55 -5.59
N ARG A 41 -15.11 -2.84 -4.28
CA ARG A 41 -15.00 -1.78 -3.28
C ARG A 41 -13.54 -1.43 -3.07
N CYS A 42 -13.16 -0.19 -3.31
CA CYS A 42 -11.77 0.26 -3.16
C CYS A 42 -11.70 1.39 -2.14
N SER A 43 -10.49 1.77 -1.73
CA SER A 43 -10.34 2.90 -0.84
C SER A 43 -10.65 4.22 -1.55
N ALA A 44 -11.39 5.09 -0.87
CA ALA A 44 -11.65 6.46 -1.33
C ALA A 44 -10.66 7.47 -0.72
N MET A 45 -9.89 7.08 0.30
CA MET A 45 -8.97 7.97 0.99
C MET A 45 -7.81 7.21 1.64
N PRO A 46 -6.59 7.78 1.64
CA PRO A 46 -5.42 7.17 2.27
C PRO A 46 -5.44 7.40 3.78
N VAL A 47 -6.34 6.72 4.48
CA VAL A 47 -6.42 6.76 5.95
C VAL A 47 -6.27 5.35 6.48
N ASN A 48 -5.14 5.09 7.11
CA ASN A 48 -4.85 3.85 7.81
C ASN A 48 -4.69 4.13 9.32
N ILE A 49 -5.10 3.19 10.15
CA ILE A 49 -4.91 3.28 11.59
C ILE A 49 -4.44 1.92 12.09
N ARG A 50 -3.63 1.89 13.14
CA ARG A 50 -3.26 0.63 13.78
C ARG A 50 -4.53 -0.14 14.13
N TRP A 51 -4.59 -1.42 13.74
CA TRP A 51 -5.84 -2.18 13.73
C TRP A 51 -6.66 -2.02 15.01
N PRO A 52 -7.88 -1.46 14.92
CA PRO A 52 -8.65 -1.09 16.09
C PRO A 52 -9.60 -2.21 16.56
N GLY A 53 -9.39 -3.45 16.13
CA GLY A 53 -10.32 -4.56 16.42
C GLY A 53 -11.58 -4.60 15.53
N HIS A 54 -11.67 -3.75 14.52
CA HIS A 54 -12.78 -3.68 13.56
C HIS A 54 -12.26 -3.25 12.17
N GLN A 55 -13.04 -3.55 11.13
CA GLN A 55 -12.70 -3.16 9.76
C GLN A 55 -12.96 -1.67 9.50
N ARG A 56 -12.37 -1.16 8.41
CA ARG A 56 -12.58 0.22 7.94
C ARG A 56 -14.07 0.54 7.78
N GLU A 57 -14.41 1.79 8.01
CA GLU A 57 -15.76 2.29 7.80
C GLU A 57 -16.05 2.43 6.30
N LEU A 58 -17.31 2.19 5.90
CA LEU A 58 -17.68 2.16 4.49
C LEU A 58 -17.62 3.54 3.82
N ASP A 59 -17.71 4.63 4.58
CA ASP A 59 -17.56 6.01 4.09
C ASP A 59 -16.12 6.37 3.69
N GLN A 60 -15.14 5.56 4.10
CA GLN A 60 -13.74 5.64 3.64
C GLN A 60 -13.49 4.89 2.32
N THR A 61 -14.55 4.34 1.73
CA THR A 61 -14.49 3.49 0.54
C THR A 61 -15.40 4.00 -0.56
N GLU A 62 -15.13 3.56 -1.77
CA GLU A 62 -15.97 3.83 -2.92
C GLU A 62 -16.11 2.58 -3.79
N ILE A 63 -17.09 2.59 -4.69
CA ILE A 63 -17.24 1.55 -5.69
C ILE A 63 -16.46 1.95 -6.93
N CYS A 64 -15.46 1.14 -7.26
CA CYS A 64 -14.78 1.16 -8.54
C CYS A 64 -15.30 0.01 -9.41
N SER A 65 -14.94 0.03 -10.68
CA SER A 65 -15.40 -0.95 -11.65
C SER A 65 -14.23 -1.65 -12.31
N PHE A 66 -14.44 -2.89 -12.75
CA PHE A 66 -13.49 -3.57 -13.60
C PHE A 66 -14.17 -4.39 -14.68
N ALA A 67 -13.50 -4.57 -15.81
CA ALA A 67 -13.92 -5.47 -16.86
C ALA A 67 -12.72 -6.22 -17.41
N ARG A 68 -12.94 -7.42 -17.90
CA ARG A 68 -11.90 -8.29 -18.43
C ARG A 68 -12.30 -8.80 -19.80
N PHE A 69 -11.34 -8.93 -20.70
CA PHE A 69 -11.52 -9.50 -22.03
C PHE A 69 -10.19 -9.98 -22.59
N ASP A 70 -10.26 -10.88 -23.56
CA ASP A 70 -9.09 -11.36 -24.30
C ASP A 70 -8.96 -10.64 -25.63
N PHE A 71 -7.73 -10.37 -26.05
CA PHE A 71 -7.46 -9.95 -27.41
C PHE A 71 -5.99 -10.14 -27.80
N SER A 72 -5.73 -10.09 -29.11
CA SER A 72 -4.37 -10.05 -29.65
C SER A 72 -4.18 -8.80 -30.51
N GLY A 73 -2.96 -8.25 -30.53
CA GLY A 73 -2.66 -7.03 -31.25
C GLY A 73 -3.22 -5.78 -30.56
N SER A 74 -3.99 -4.98 -31.29
CA SER A 74 -4.62 -3.75 -30.80
C SER A 74 -6.13 -3.82 -30.93
N THR A 75 -6.88 -3.22 -29.99
CA THR A 75 -8.35 -3.18 -30.07
C THR A 75 -8.92 -1.82 -29.67
N GLU A 76 -10.04 -1.44 -30.28
CA GLU A 76 -10.81 -0.27 -29.87
C GLU A 76 -11.69 -0.61 -28.67
N VAL A 77 -11.68 0.29 -27.68
CA VAL A 77 -12.52 0.24 -26.50
C VAL A 77 -13.39 1.49 -26.48
N CYS A 78 -14.67 1.28 -26.20
CA CYS A 78 -15.67 2.32 -26.01
C CYS A 78 -16.18 2.26 -24.57
N VAL A 79 -16.20 3.41 -23.88
CA VAL A 79 -16.65 3.52 -22.49
C VAL A 79 -17.68 4.64 -22.36
N THR A 80 -18.82 4.34 -21.75
CA THR A 80 -19.81 5.33 -21.32
C THR A 80 -19.87 5.32 -19.79
N PRO A 81 -19.33 6.33 -19.07
CA PRO A 81 -19.15 6.27 -17.63
C PRO A 81 -20.43 6.39 -16.79
N ARG A 82 -21.58 6.69 -17.43
CA ARG A 82 -22.87 6.97 -16.77
C ARG A 82 -22.82 8.05 -15.67
N ARG A 83 -21.88 8.99 -15.79
CA ARG A 83 -21.76 10.20 -14.97
C ARG A 83 -21.22 11.34 -15.81
N ALA A 84 -21.53 12.57 -15.42
CA ALA A 84 -20.88 13.74 -16.00
C ALA A 84 -19.37 13.72 -15.68
N PHE A 85 -18.56 14.12 -16.66
CA PHE A 85 -17.12 14.25 -16.50
C PHE A 85 -16.54 15.35 -17.39
N THR A 86 -15.39 15.90 -16.99
CA THR A 86 -14.65 16.92 -17.76
C THR A 86 -13.46 16.31 -18.47
N ASN A 87 -12.61 15.59 -17.72
CA ASN A 87 -11.35 15.04 -18.16
C ASN A 87 -11.37 13.52 -18.12
N VAL A 88 -10.63 12.90 -19.03
CA VAL A 88 -10.42 11.45 -19.06
C VAL A 88 -8.96 11.13 -19.33
N VAL A 89 -8.41 10.18 -18.57
CA VAL A 89 -7.05 9.66 -18.75
C VAL A 89 -7.11 8.14 -18.79
N VAL A 90 -6.27 7.54 -19.65
CA VAL A 90 -6.03 6.09 -19.65
C VAL A 90 -4.60 5.86 -19.21
N ARG A 91 -4.43 5.18 -18.06
CA ARG A 91 -3.13 4.78 -17.50
C ARG A 91 -2.85 3.31 -17.79
N PRO A 92 -1.58 2.88 -17.89
CA PRO A 92 -0.39 3.71 -17.73
C PRO A 92 -0.19 4.68 -18.91
N VAL A 93 0.23 5.92 -18.62
CA VAL A 93 0.47 6.95 -19.66
C VAL A 93 1.59 6.56 -20.61
N SER A 94 2.48 5.67 -20.16
CA SER A 94 3.53 5.02 -20.96
C SER A 94 2.96 4.25 -22.16
N ALA A 95 1.72 3.78 -22.08
CA ALA A 95 1.03 3.12 -23.19
C ALA A 95 0.60 4.10 -24.30
N LYS A 96 0.69 5.43 -24.07
CA LYS A 96 0.40 6.49 -25.04
C LYS A 96 -0.98 6.36 -25.70
N VAL A 97 -1.97 5.95 -24.92
CA VAL A 97 -3.35 5.76 -25.39
C VAL A 97 -4.00 7.12 -25.61
N ALA A 98 -4.28 7.45 -26.87
CA ALA A 98 -5.00 8.67 -27.23
C ALA A 98 -6.51 8.47 -27.08
N VAL A 99 -7.17 9.39 -26.38
CA VAL A 99 -8.59 9.32 -26.07
C VAL A 99 -9.39 10.30 -26.92
N ARG A 100 -10.52 9.84 -27.48
CA ARG A 100 -11.49 10.64 -28.25
C ARG A 100 -12.82 10.67 -27.51
N ARG A 101 -13.44 11.85 -27.43
CA ARG A 101 -14.73 12.06 -26.77
C ARG A 101 -15.81 12.39 -27.79
N GLU A 102 -16.93 11.68 -27.72
CA GLU A 102 -18.13 11.85 -28.55
C GLU A 102 -19.34 12.03 -27.61
N GLY A 103 -19.56 13.26 -27.11
CA GLY A 103 -20.56 13.51 -26.06
C GLY A 103 -20.17 12.82 -24.75
N ASP A 104 -20.99 11.87 -24.30
CA ASP A 104 -20.73 11.06 -23.09
C ASP A 104 -19.95 9.76 -23.39
N LEU A 105 -19.73 9.45 -24.67
CA LEU A 105 -18.96 8.28 -25.08
C LEU A 105 -17.48 8.63 -25.19
N VAL A 106 -16.64 7.74 -24.67
CA VAL A 106 -15.18 7.81 -24.79
C VAL A 106 -14.67 6.64 -25.61
N ARG A 107 -13.86 6.90 -26.62
CA ARG A 107 -13.19 5.90 -27.46
C ARG A 107 -11.69 6.01 -27.37
N PHE A 108 -11.02 4.86 -27.32
CA PHE A 108 -9.56 4.79 -27.42
C PHE A 108 -9.13 3.42 -27.93
N THR A 109 -7.90 3.33 -28.41
CA THR A 109 -7.30 2.07 -28.86
C THR A 109 -6.27 1.60 -27.85
N ILE A 110 -6.47 0.40 -27.32
CA ILE A 110 -5.47 -0.28 -26.51
C ILE A 110 -4.47 -0.96 -27.46
N PRO A 111 -3.15 -0.69 -27.35
CA PRO A 111 -2.16 -1.15 -28.33
C PRO A 111 -1.64 -2.57 -28.10
N LYS A 112 -1.74 -3.09 -26.87
CA LYS A 112 -1.25 -4.43 -26.49
C LYS A 112 -1.95 -4.92 -25.23
N ALA A 113 -1.87 -6.23 -24.97
CA ALA A 113 -2.36 -6.80 -23.72
C ALA A 113 -1.69 -6.18 -22.49
N GLY A 114 -2.45 -6.07 -21.41
CA GLY A 114 -2.04 -5.44 -20.15
C GLY A 114 -3.23 -4.95 -19.34
N ALA A 115 -2.94 -4.29 -18.22
CA ALA A 115 -3.94 -3.68 -17.37
C ALA A 115 -3.96 -2.15 -17.56
N TYR A 116 -5.17 -1.61 -17.63
CA TYR A 116 -5.39 -0.18 -17.89
C TYR A 116 -6.36 0.40 -16.87
N SER A 117 -6.09 1.61 -16.38
CA SER A 117 -7.05 2.39 -15.59
C SER A 117 -7.63 3.50 -16.44
N VAL A 118 -8.96 3.55 -16.55
CA VAL A 118 -9.70 4.65 -17.17
C VAL A 118 -10.27 5.52 -16.07
N GLU A 119 -9.77 6.74 -15.99
CA GLU A 119 -10.03 7.70 -14.93
C GLU A 119 -10.83 8.89 -15.47
N PHE A 120 -11.99 9.15 -14.86
CA PHE A 120 -12.87 10.27 -15.21
C PHE A 120 -12.83 11.28 -14.07
N ASP A 121 -12.20 12.44 -14.33
CA ASP A 121 -11.91 13.48 -13.34
C ASP A 121 -11.08 12.99 -12.13
N GLY A 122 -10.07 12.17 -12.41
CA GLY A 122 -9.12 11.67 -11.42
C GLY A 122 -9.44 10.26 -10.94
N ARG A 123 -8.84 9.90 -9.79
CA ARG A 123 -8.75 8.51 -9.30
C ARG A 123 -10.07 7.87 -8.89
N HIS A 124 -11.07 8.68 -8.55
CA HIS A 124 -12.30 8.20 -7.91
C HIS A 124 -13.23 7.49 -8.90
N ARG A 125 -13.79 6.37 -8.46
CA ARG A 125 -14.68 5.49 -9.23
C ARG A 125 -14.10 5.13 -10.61
N ASN A 126 -12.79 4.83 -10.66
CA ASN A 126 -12.13 4.46 -11.91
C ASN A 126 -12.66 3.12 -12.45
N LEU A 127 -12.39 2.89 -13.73
CA LEU A 127 -12.63 1.64 -14.43
C LEU A 127 -11.30 0.95 -14.72
N MET A 128 -11.10 -0.23 -14.16
CA MET A 128 -9.94 -1.09 -14.42
C MET A 128 -10.25 -2.05 -15.58
N LEU A 129 -9.50 -1.97 -16.66
CA LEU A 129 -9.64 -2.85 -17.82
C LEU A 129 -8.49 -3.84 -17.84
N PHE A 130 -8.83 -5.13 -17.78
CA PHE A 130 -7.89 -6.24 -17.86
C PHE A 130 -7.96 -6.83 -19.26
N ALA A 131 -7.07 -6.35 -20.12
CA ALA A 131 -7.02 -6.70 -21.52
C ALA A 131 -5.97 -7.81 -21.69
N ASP A 132 -6.40 -9.06 -21.53
CA ASP A 132 -5.49 -10.19 -21.39
C ASP A 132 -5.07 -10.78 -22.73
N PRO A 133 -3.86 -11.39 -22.80
CA PRO A 133 -3.56 -12.28 -23.91
C PRO A 133 -4.49 -13.50 -23.85
N PRO A 134 -4.89 -14.09 -25.00
CA PRO A 134 -5.62 -15.34 -25.01
C PRO A 134 -4.82 -16.42 -24.28
N HIS A 135 -5.50 -17.16 -23.41
CA HIS A 135 -4.89 -18.25 -22.65
C HIS A 135 -5.63 -19.55 -22.94
N ASP A 136 -4.87 -20.62 -23.22
CA ASP A 136 -5.41 -21.96 -23.44
C ASP A 136 -5.36 -22.77 -22.14
N TRP A 137 -6.52 -23.17 -21.64
CA TRP A 137 -6.69 -24.02 -20.45
C TRP A 137 -7.03 -25.47 -20.82
N SER A 138 -6.79 -25.89 -22.07
CA SER A 138 -7.11 -27.23 -22.57
C SER A 138 -6.33 -28.36 -21.89
N ASP A 139 -5.24 -28.02 -21.18
CA ASP A 139 -4.44 -28.94 -20.36
C ASP A 139 -5.15 -29.38 -19.06
N ILE A 140 -6.21 -28.68 -18.65
CA ILE A 140 -6.98 -29.00 -17.44
C ILE A 140 -8.10 -30.00 -17.74
N ASP A 141 -7.95 -31.24 -17.28
CA ASP A 141 -9.07 -32.19 -17.19
C ASP A 141 -9.98 -31.82 -16.01
N ARG A 142 -11.06 -31.10 -16.32
CA ARG A 142 -12.06 -30.63 -15.35
C ARG A 142 -12.79 -31.77 -14.61
N SER A 143 -12.70 -33.00 -15.11
CA SER A 143 -13.30 -34.19 -14.49
C SER A 143 -12.33 -35.00 -13.63
N ALA A 144 -11.04 -34.68 -13.68
CA ALA A 144 -10.01 -35.38 -12.93
C ALA A 144 -10.25 -35.23 -11.41
N ALA A 145 -10.01 -36.31 -10.67
CA ALA A 145 -10.30 -36.36 -9.23
C ALA A 145 -9.48 -35.36 -8.39
N ASN A 146 -8.32 -34.91 -8.90
CA ASN A 146 -7.47 -33.91 -8.26
C ASN A 146 -7.78 -32.48 -8.72
N VAL A 147 -8.83 -32.26 -9.52
CA VAL A 147 -9.26 -30.93 -9.98
C VAL A 147 -10.56 -30.53 -9.29
N ARG A 148 -10.51 -29.43 -8.55
CA ARG A 148 -11.69 -28.76 -7.97
C ARG A 148 -12.15 -27.71 -8.97
N TYR A 149 -13.18 -28.05 -9.74
CA TYR A 149 -13.72 -27.21 -10.81
C TYR A 149 -14.92 -26.38 -10.36
N PHE A 150 -14.89 -25.08 -10.61
CA PHE A 150 -16.03 -24.17 -10.48
C PHE A 150 -16.34 -23.53 -11.84
N GLY A 151 -17.49 -23.87 -12.42
CA GLY A 151 -17.98 -23.28 -13.67
C GLY A 151 -18.73 -21.95 -13.48
N PRO A 152 -19.25 -21.35 -14.57
CA PRO A 152 -19.99 -20.08 -14.50
C PRO A 152 -21.11 -20.09 -13.45
N GLY A 153 -21.25 -18.99 -12.70
CA GLY A 153 -22.23 -18.85 -11.61
C GLY A 153 -21.60 -18.51 -10.26
N GLU A 154 -22.44 -18.35 -9.24
CA GLU A 154 -22.02 -18.05 -7.87
C GLU A 154 -21.90 -19.34 -7.04
N HIS A 155 -20.80 -19.48 -6.30
CA HIS A 155 -20.50 -20.66 -5.50
C HIS A 155 -20.04 -20.25 -4.10
N ASP A 156 -20.64 -20.80 -3.05
CA ASP A 156 -20.15 -20.62 -1.67
C ASP A 156 -19.31 -21.84 -1.27
N ALA A 157 -18.00 -21.69 -1.32
CA ALA A 157 -17.04 -22.77 -1.10
C ALA A 157 -16.40 -22.73 0.30
N GLY A 158 -16.53 -21.62 1.04
CA GLY A 158 -15.89 -21.44 2.34
C GLY A 158 -14.36 -21.57 2.26
N LEU A 159 -13.75 -22.36 3.15
CA LEU A 159 -12.31 -22.63 3.12
C LEU A 159 -12.01 -23.82 2.19
N ILE A 160 -11.26 -23.57 1.13
CA ILE A 160 -10.74 -24.57 0.21
C ILE A 160 -9.33 -24.95 0.64
N THR A 161 -9.16 -26.13 1.25
CA THR A 161 -7.84 -26.65 1.60
C THR A 161 -7.29 -27.52 0.47
N LEU A 162 -6.22 -27.10 -0.21
CA LEU A 162 -5.58 -27.87 -1.26
C LEU A 162 -4.55 -28.85 -0.70
N LYS A 163 -4.43 -30.00 -1.35
CA LYS A 163 -3.42 -31.04 -1.08
C LYS A 163 -2.42 -31.12 -2.23
N ALA A 164 -1.32 -31.84 -1.99
CA ALA A 164 -0.28 -32.06 -3.00
C ALA A 164 -0.86 -32.50 -4.36
N GLY A 165 -0.45 -31.82 -5.44
CA GLY A 165 -0.89 -32.08 -6.81
C GLY A 165 -2.34 -31.71 -7.15
N GLU A 166 -3.08 -31.07 -6.23
CA GLU A 166 -4.44 -30.61 -6.53
C GLU A 166 -4.46 -29.28 -7.30
N THR A 167 -5.44 -29.17 -8.19
CA THR A 167 -5.73 -27.93 -8.93
C THR A 167 -7.09 -27.38 -8.52
N LEU A 168 -7.15 -26.09 -8.19
CA LEU A 168 -8.38 -25.31 -8.12
C LEU A 168 -8.56 -24.57 -9.45
N PHE A 169 -9.58 -24.94 -10.22
CA PHE A 169 -9.92 -24.28 -11.48
C PHE A 169 -11.19 -23.46 -11.33
N ILE A 170 -11.07 -22.14 -11.45
CA ILE A 170 -12.16 -21.17 -11.37
C ILE A 170 -12.42 -20.62 -12.78
N ASP A 171 -13.41 -21.18 -13.47
CA ASP A 171 -13.66 -20.87 -14.88
C ASP A 171 -14.22 -19.45 -15.07
N GLU A 172 -14.15 -18.97 -16.31
CA GLU A 172 -14.71 -17.67 -16.68
C GLU A 172 -16.20 -17.57 -16.30
N GLY A 173 -16.60 -16.44 -15.73
CA GLY A 173 -17.96 -16.22 -15.24
C GLY A 173 -18.30 -16.89 -13.90
N ALA A 174 -17.38 -17.65 -13.30
CA ALA A 174 -17.52 -18.14 -11.93
C ALA A 174 -17.16 -17.05 -10.91
N VAL A 175 -17.93 -16.97 -9.83
CA VAL A 175 -17.58 -16.24 -8.59
C VAL A 175 -17.61 -17.24 -7.45
N VAL A 176 -16.46 -17.52 -6.86
CA VAL A 176 -16.30 -18.46 -5.77
C VAL A 176 -16.06 -17.69 -4.49
N TYR A 177 -17.06 -17.66 -3.61
CA TYR A 177 -16.95 -17.07 -2.29
C TYR A 177 -16.17 -18.00 -1.38
N GLY A 178 -15.01 -17.55 -0.89
CA GLY A 178 -14.16 -18.39 -0.06
C GLY A 178 -12.73 -17.89 0.10
N ARG A 179 -11.90 -18.79 0.61
CA ARG A 179 -10.45 -18.62 0.80
C ARG A 179 -9.72 -19.92 0.48
N VAL A 180 -8.44 -19.84 0.16
CA VAL A 180 -7.60 -21.00 -0.14
C VAL A 180 -6.49 -21.13 0.89
N PHE A 181 -6.24 -22.36 1.32
CA PHE A 181 -5.12 -22.70 2.19
C PHE A 181 -4.43 -23.97 1.69
N ALA A 182 -3.10 -24.00 1.69
CA ALA A 182 -2.36 -25.24 1.56
C ALA A 182 -1.13 -25.20 2.47
N LYS A 183 -0.77 -26.37 3.00
CA LYS A 183 0.42 -26.56 3.83
C LYS A 183 1.06 -27.90 3.46
N ASP A 184 2.38 -27.92 3.33
CA ASP A 184 3.15 -29.14 2.98
C ASP A 184 2.60 -29.82 1.70
N ALA A 185 2.19 -29.00 0.73
CA ALA A 185 1.42 -29.43 -0.43
C ALA A 185 2.14 -29.03 -1.73
N PRO A 186 3.11 -29.83 -2.19
CA PRO A 186 3.81 -29.54 -3.44
C PRO A 186 2.91 -29.69 -4.67
N GLY A 187 3.17 -28.90 -5.70
CA GLY A 187 2.49 -29.01 -7.00
C GLY A 187 1.04 -28.51 -7.00
N VAL A 188 0.67 -27.63 -6.07
CA VAL A 188 -0.67 -27.02 -6.04
C VAL A 188 -0.82 -25.95 -7.11
N ARG A 189 -2.01 -25.92 -7.73
CA ARG A 189 -2.34 -24.94 -8.78
C ARG A 189 -3.67 -24.25 -8.48
N ILE A 190 -3.73 -22.94 -8.63
CA ILE A 190 -4.96 -22.15 -8.70
C ILE A 190 -4.99 -21.49 -10.07
N CYS A 191 -6.01 -21.74 -10.88
CA CYS A 191 -6.04 -21.23 -12.25
C CYS A 191 -7.43 -20.96 -12.79
N GLY A 192 -7.50 -20.28 -13.93
CA GLY A 192 -8.73 -19.92 -14.63
C GLY A 192 -8.97 -18.41 -14.67
N LYS A 193 -10.16 -18.00 -15.13
CA LYS A 193 -10.50 -16.58 -15.34
C LYS A 193 -11.61 -16.04 -14.46
N GLY A 194 -12.20 -16.87 -13.61
CA GLY A 194 -13.21 -16.43 -12.67
C GLY A 194 -12.62 -15.72 -11.46
N ILE A 195 -13.50 -15.44 -10.50
CA ILE A 195 -13.23 -14.59 -9.34
C ILE A 195 -13.22 -15.45 -8.08
N LEU A 196 -12.15 -15.41 -7.30
CA LEU A 196 -12.14 -15.80 -5.90
C LEU A 196 -12.49 -14.58 -5.04
N ASP A 197 -13.61 -14.63 -4.33
CA ASP A 197 -14.15 -13.50 -3.57
C ASP A 197 -14.14 -13.80 -2.06
N SER A 198 -13.40 -13.02 -1.28
CA SER A 198 -13.31 -13.17 0.17
C SER A 198 -14.21 -12.20 0.95
N SER A 199 -15.15 -11.52 0.30
CA SER A 199 -16.07 -10.55 0.92
C SER A 199 -16.97 -11.19 1.98
N CYS A 200 -17.31 -12.48 1.82
CA CYS A 200 -18.12 -13.26 2.77
C CYS A 200 -17.42 -13.48 4.11
N VAL A 201 -16.09 -13.34 4.14
CA VAL A 201 -15.26 -13.45 5.35
C VAL A 201 -15.34 -12.13 6.12
N ARG A 202 -16.50 -11.89 6.76
CA ARG A 202 -16.76 -10.70 7.60
C ARG A 202 -16.34 -10.90 9.04
N ALA A 203 -16.35 -12.14 9.51
CA ALA A 203 -15.84 -12.50 10.82
C ALA A 203 -14.32 -12.60 10.72
N VAL A 204 -13.62 -11.46 10.79
CA VAL A 204 -12.30 -11.47 11.40
C VAL A 204 -12.57 -11.80 12.88
N PRO A 205 -12.19 -12.96 13.42
CA PRO A 205 -12.38 -13.24 14.82
C PRO A 205 -11.76 -12.10 15.64
N ARG A 206 -12.61 -11.31 16.32
CA ARG A 206 -12.16 -10.29 17.30
C ARG A 206 -11.39 -10.92 18.46
N ALA A 207 -11.46 -12.25 18.61
CA ALA A 207 -10.88 -12.95 19.72
C ALA A 207 -9.40 -13.26 19.45
N ILE A 208 -8.54 -12.27 19.69
CA ILE A 208 -7.22 -12.61 20.23
C ILE A 208 -7.49 -13.55 21.41
N ASP A 209 -6.72 -14.61 21.54
CA ASP A 209 -6.73 -15.34 22.81
C ASP A 209 -6.45 -14.32 23.93
N PRO A 210 -7.34 -14.11 24.91
CA PRO A 210 -7.14 -13.10 25.95
C PRO A 210 -5.81 -13.28 26.68
N ALA A 211 -5.35 -14.53 26.85
CA ALA A 211 -4.06 -14.83 27.47
C ALA A 211 -2.89 -14.39 26.58
N LEU A 212 -2.98 -14.61 25.26
CA LEU A 212 -2.00 -14.12 24.30
C LEU A 212 -2.02 -12.60 24.21
N ALA A 213 -3.20 -11.98 24.22
CA ALA A 213 -3.36 -10.52 24.20
C ALA A 213 -2.78 -9.86 25.46
N GLU A 214 -2.88 -10.52 26.61
CA GLU A 214 -2.40 -10.04 27.89
C GLU A 214 -0.90 -10.29 28.08
N GLU A 215 -0.39 -11.45 27.66
CA GLU A 215 1.04 -11.74 27.59
C GLU A 215 1.76 -10.74 26.67
N GLN A 216 1.21 -10.50 25.48
CA GLN A 216 1.75 -9.56 24.51
C GLN A 216 1.67 -8.12 25.00
N ARG A 217 0.56 -7.69 25.62
CA ARG A 217 0.47 -6.39 26.32
C ARG A 217 1.52 -6.25 27.43
N ARG A 218 1.76 -7.31 28.21
CA ARG A 218 2.77 -7.33 29.28
C ARG A 218 4.21 -7.22 28.73
N LYS A 219 4.43 -7.66 27.49
CA LYS A 219 5.70 -7.52 26.76
C LYS A 219 5.77 -6.24 25.90
N GLY A 220 4.75 -5.37 25.94
CA GLY A 220 4.70 -4.12 25.18
C GLY A 220 4.27 -4.24 23.72
N TRP A 221 3.80 -5.40 23.27
CA TRP A 221 3.53 -5.65 21.85
C TRP A 221 2.22 -4.97 21.42
N ALA A 222 2.26 -4.29 20.28
CA ALA A 222 1.07 -3.90 19.56
C ALA A 222 0.44 -5.17 18.98
N ILE A 223 -0.68 -5.61 19.57
CA ILE A 223 -1.50 -6.70 19.03
C ILE A 223 -1.78 -6.43 17.54
N THR A 224 -1.26 -7.23 16.61
CA THR A 224 -1.68 -7.12 15.20
C THR A 224 -1.68 -8.50 14.51
N ASN A 225 -2.75 -8.78 13.77
CA ASN A 225 -2.93 -9.90 12.81
C ASN A 225 -3.04 -11.37 13.27
N VAL A 226 -2.78 -11.73 14.53
CA VAL A 226 -2.63 -13.14 14.99
C VAL A 226 -3.82 -14.12 14.75
N LYS A 227 -5.02 -13.63 14.39
CA LYS A 227 -6.15 -14.51 13.97
C LYS A 227 -6.93 -13.96 12.78
N ARG A 228 -6.26 -13.26 11.87
CA ARG A 228 -6.88 -12.83 10.61
C ARG A 228 -6.62 -13.86 9.52
N PHE A 229 -7.40 -13.74 8.45
CA PHE A 229 -7.51 -14.75 7.42
C PHE A 229 -7.09 -14.14 6.08
N ASP A 230 -6.07 -14.71 5.45
CA ASP A 230 -5.62 -14.34 4.11
C ASP A 230 -6.58 -14.92 3.06
N ALA A 231 -6.69 -14.29 1.89
CA ALA A 231 -7.52 -14.84 0.80
C ALA A 231 -6.92 -16.15 0.24
N VAL A 232 -5.60 -16.18 0.05
CA VAL A 232 -4.82 -17.35 -0.36
C VAL A 232 -3.58 -17.44 0.52
N ARG A 233 -3.39 -18.56 1.23
CA ARG A 233 -2.20 -18.80 2.07
C ARG A 233 -1.55 -20.13 1.71
N PHE A 234 -0.24 -20.10 1.52
CA PHE A 234 0.59 -21.29 1.33
C PHE A 234 1.67 -21.34 2.40
N GLU A 235 1.88 -22.51 3.00
CA GLU A 235 2.96 -22.75 3.95
C GLU A 235 3.80 -23.95 3.49
N PHE A 236 5.11 -23.78 3.36
CA PHE A 236 6.02 -24.88 3.01
C PHE A 236 5.57 -25.66 1.77
N CYS A 237 5.07 -24.96 0.75
CA CYS A 237 4.61 -25.56 -0.49
C CYS A 237 5.67 -25.34 -1.58
N ASP A 238 5.99 -26.39 -2.30
CA ASP A 238 6.91 -26.33 -3.44
C ASP A 238 6.14 -26.41 -4.75
N ASP A 239 6.66 -25.83 -5.83
CA ASP A 239 6.04 -25.88 -7.17
C ASP A 239 4.59 -25.33 -7.18
N VAL A 240 4.41 -24.13 -6.64
CA VAL A 240 3.09 -23.47 -6.54
C VAL A 240 2.82 -22.62 -7.78
N ARG A 241 1.61 -22.74 -8.35
CA ARG A 241 1.17 -21.90 -9.48
C ARG A 241 -0.17 -21.21 -9.22
N ILE A 242 -0.22 -19.90 -9.44
CA ILE A 242 -1.45 -19.10 -9.42
C ILE A 242 -1.54 -18.36 -10.74
N GLU A 243 -2.53 -18.69 -11.57
CA GLU A 243 -2.56 -18.25 -12.96
C GLU A 243 -3.92 -17.70 -13.37
N GLY A 244 -3.96 -16.47 -13.87
CA GLY A 244 -5.13 -15.89 -14.53
C GLY A 244 -6.28 -15.43 -13.61
N VAL A 245 -6.44 -15.97 -12.40
CA VAL A 245 -7.61 -15.68 -11.57
C VAL A 245 -7.69 -14.20 -11.13
N THR A 246 -8.90 -13.73 -10.86
CA THR A 246 -9.12 -12.48 -10.13
C THR A 246 -9.39 -12.79 -8.66
N ILE A 247 -8.70 -12.13 -7.73
CA ILE A 247 -8.94 -12.23 -6.29
C ILE A 247 -9.51 -10.89 -5.80
N ARG A 248 -10.65 -10.96 -5.12
CA ARG A 248 -11.44 -9.79 -4.70
C ARG A 248 -11.71 -9.78 -3.20
N ASP A 249 -11.66 -8.59 -2.59
CA ASP A 249 -12.14 -8.32 -1.23
C ASP A 249 -11.39 -9.12 -0.14
N SER A 250 -10.05 -9.15 -0.21
CA SER A 250 -9.23 -9.88 0.75
C SER A 250 -9.47 -9.43 2.20
N PRO A 251 -9.54 -10.33 3.20
CA PRO A 251 -9.75 -9.97 4.61
C PRO A 251 -8.49 -9.47 5.31
N LEU A 252 -7.33 -9.83 4.77
CA LEU A 252 -5.98 -9.46 5.17
C LEU A 252 -5.10 -9.47 3.90
N TYR A 253 -3.90 -10.06 3.97
CA TYR A 253 -3.02 -10.27 2.83
C TYR A 253 -3.73 -11.14 1.80
N THR A 254 -3.57 -10.80 0.52
CA THR A 254 -4.32 -11.46 -0.55
C THR A 254 -3.69 -12.79 -0.92
N ILE A 255 -2.40 -12.78 -1.24
CA ILE A 255 -1.62 -13.98 -1.53
C ILE A 255 -0.44 -13.97 -0.56
N ARG A 256 -0.45 -14.92 0.37
CA ARG A 256 0.56 -15.04 1.43
C ARG A 256 1.29 -16.39 1.36
N PRO A 257 2.35 -16.50 0.53
CA PRO A 257 3.23 -17.66 0.55
C PRO A 257 4.27 -17.51 1.65
N ILE A 258 4.42 -18.54 2.46
CA ILE A 258 5.35 -18.60 3.57
C ILE A 258 6.26 -19.81 3.33
N CYS A 259 7.57 -19.56 3.23
CA CYS A 259 8.60 -20.60 3.07
C CYS A 259 8.39 -21.52 1.86
N CYS A 260 7.86 -20.99 0.76
CA CYS A 260 7.62 -21.74 -0.47
C CYS A 260 8.85 -21.72 -1.41
N ASP A 261 9.12 -22.82 -2.11
CA ASP A 261 10.12 -22.91 -3.20
C ASP A 261 9.42 -23.04 -4.56
N ASN A 262 9.92 -22.33 -5.57
CA ASN A 262 9.41 -22.37 -6.94
C ASN A 262 7.93 -21.93 -7.03
N LEU A 263 7.70 -20.64 -6.82
CA LEU A 263 6.38 -20.00 -6.89
C LEU A 263 6.23 -19.22 -8.20
N LEU A 264 5.14 -19.47 -8.93
CA LEU A 264 4.69 -18.67 -10.06
C LEU A 264 3.34 -18.01 -9.77
N VAL A 265 3.29 -16.68 -9.88
CA VAL A 265 2.06 -15.89 -9.93
C VAL A 265 2.00 -15.20 -11.29
N ASP A 266 1.06 -15.58 -12.14
CA ASP A 266 1.00 -15.16 -13.54
C ASP A 266 -0.38 -14.63 -13.90
N ASN A 267 -0.45 -13.42 -14.45
CA ASN A 267 -1.69 -12.84 -14.97
C ASN A 267 -2.84 -12.77 -13.94
N VAL A 268 -2.51 -12.59 -12.65
CA VAL A 268 -3.46 -12.48 -11.54
C VAL A 268 -3.90 -11.03 -11.34
N LYS A 269 -5.18 -10.84 -11.00
CA LYS A 269 -5.76 -9.52 -10.72
C LYS A 269 -6.16 -9.45 -9.26
N ILE A 270 -5.63 -8.49 -8.51
CA ILE A 270 -6.05 -8.19 -7.14
C ILE A 270 -6.82 -6.89 -7.16
N VAL A 271 -8.08 -6.94 -6.75
CA VAL A 271 -9.00 -5.79 -6.69
C VAL A 271 -9.83 -5.86 -5.42
N GLY A 272 -10.51 -4.78 -5.04
CA GLY A 272 -11.41 -4.83 -3.89
C GLY A 272 -10.69 -4.81 -2.54
N ASN A 273 -9.39 -4.52 -2.51
CA ASN A 273 -8.63 -4.44 -1.28
C ASN A 273 -8.81 -3.05 -0.66
N TRP A 274 -9.82 -2.93 0.18
CA TRP A 274 -10.16 -1.71 0.93
C TRP A 274 -10.02 -1.87 2.43
N ARG A 275 -9.79 -3.10 2.91
CA ARG A 275 -9.75 -3.45 4.33
C ARG A 275 -8.40 -3.10 4.93
N TYR A 276 -8.29 -3.00 6.26
CA TYR A 276 -6.99 -2.80 6.89
C TYR A 276 -6.05 -3.97 6.62
N ASN A 277 -4.78 -3.68 6.28
CA ASN A 277 -3.75 -4.68 5.98
C ASN A 277 -4.19 -5.61 4.84
N SER A 278 -4.77 -5.04 3.79
CA SER A 278 -5.14 -5.78 2.58
C SER A 278 -4.04 -5.70 1.53
N ASP A 279 -2.88 -6.19 1.94
CA ASP A 279 -1.67 -6.34 1.15
C ASP A 279 -1.96 -7.23 -0.07
N GLY A 280 -1.18 -7.06 -1.13
CA GLY A 280 -1.32 -7.84 -2.36
C GLY A 280 -0.65 -9.19 -2.23
N ILE A 281 0.54 -9.32 -2.83
CA ILE A 281 1.37 -10.51 -2.76
C ILE A 281 2.44 -10.28 -1.69
N ASP A 282 2.18 -10.78 -0.49
CA ASP A 282 3.03 -10.60 0.70
C ASP A 282 3.75 -11.92 1.02
N MET A 283 5.02 -12.00 0.63
CA MET A 283 5.79 -13.23 0.64
C MET A 283 6.73 -13.27 1.83
N HIS A 284 6.86 -14.43 2.48
CA HIS A 284 7.74 -14.61 3.62
C HIS A 284 8.78 -15.71 3.37
N ASN A 285 10.08 -15.40 3.39
CA ASN A 285 11.20 -16.35 3.24
C ASN A 285 11.04 -17.37 2.09
N CYS A 286 10.54 -16.92 0.94
CA CYS A 286 10.35 -17.76 -0.24
C CYS A 286 11.64 -17.85 -1.07
N ARG A 287 11.70 -18.80 -2.02
CA ARG A 287 12.81 -18.91 -2.96
C ARG A 287 12.32 -19.25 -4.37
N LYS A 288 13.07 -18.80 -5.39
CA LYS A 288 12.73 -19.00 -6.81
C LYS A 288 11.32 -18.53 -7.14
N VAL A 289 11.08 -17.24 -6.92
CA VAL A 289 9.76 -16.63 -7.13
C VAL A 289 9.71 -15.90 -8.47
N ARG A 290 8.61 -16.10 -9.19
CA ARG A 290 8.25 -15.41 -10.44
C ARG A 290 6.87 -14.80 -10.28
N ILE A 291 6.77 -13.48 -10.32
CA ILE A 291 5.49 -12.75 -10.39
C ILE A 291 5.47 -12.00 -11.71
N ARG A 292 4.48 -12.22 -12.56
CA ARG A 292 4.42 -11.55 -13.86
C ARG A 292 3.03 -11.23 -14.36
N ASP A 293 2.96 -10.18 -15.18
CA ASP A 293 1.76 -9.83 -15.94
C ASP A 293 0.52 -9.58 -15.04
N CYS A 294 0.74 -9.24 -13.77
CA CYS A 294 -0.29 -9.06 -12.75
C CYS A 294 -0.76 -7.60 -12.63
N PHE A 295 -2.02 -7.42 -12.21
CA PHE A 295 -2.55 -6.14 -11.76
C PHE A 295 -2.88 -6.20 -10.27
N LEU A 296 -2.45 -5.18 -9.53
CA LEU A 296 -2.73 -5.10 -8.10
C LEU A 296 -3.28 -3.73 -7.75
N ARG A 297 -4.48 -3.69 -7.18
CA ARG A 297 -4.99 -2.54 -6.44
C ARG A 297 -5.16 -2.89 -4.98
N THR A 298 -4.31 -2.34 -4.12
CA THR A 298 -4.19 -2.74 -2.71
C THR A 298 -4.35 -1.56 -1.77
N PHE A 299 -4.77 -1.87 -0.54
CA PHE A 299 -4.74 -0.94 0.57
C PHE A 299 -3.87 -1.57 1.66
N ASP A 300 -2.64 -1.08 1.78
CA ASP A 300 -1.37 -1.72 2.22
C ASP A 300 -0.52 -2.26 1.05
N ASP A 301 0.66 -2.78 1.41
CA ASP A 301 1.77 -3.10 0.54
C ASP A 301 1.35 -3.99 -0.65
N SER A 302 1.76 -3.63 -1.87
CA SER A 302 1.26 -4.29 -3.08
C SER A 302 2.02 -5.59 -3.39
N ILE A 303 3.33 -5.51 -3.60
CA ILE A 303 4.20 -6.69 -3.74
C ILE A 303 5.33 -6.54 -2.75
N CYS A 304 5.43 -7.49 -1.82
CA CYS A 304 6.32 -7.36 -0.69
C CYS A 304 7.18 -8.61 -0.47
N VAL A 305 8.47 -8.37 -0.24
CA VAL A 305 9.49 -9.37 0.13
C VAL A 305 9.76 -9.22 1.62
N LYS A 306 9.16 -10.10 2.42
CA LYS A 306 9.29 -10.12 3.87
C LYS A 306 10.09 -11.31 4.36
N GLY A 307 10.78 -11.11 5.47
CA GLY A 307 11.33 -12.15 6.31
C GLY A 307 10.26 -12.88 7.12
N PHE A 308 10.70 -13.60 8.15
CA PHE A 308 9.87 -14.52 8.91
C PHE A 308 8.60 -13.91 9.52
N ASP A 309 7.50 -14.63 9.31
CA ASP A 309 6.17 -14.34 9.84
C ASP A 309 6.06 -14.70 11.33
N TYR A 310 5.57 -13.76 12.14
CA TYR A 310 5.29 -13.92 13.57
C TYR A 310 4.24 -14.99 13.91
N VAL A 311 3.49 -15.49 12.92
CA VAL A 311 2.49 -16.57 13.12
C VAL A 311 3.15 -17.95 13.29
N LEU A 312 4.36 -18.15 12.78
CA LEU A 312 5.12 -19.38 12.98
C LEU A 312 6.21 -19.13 14.05
N PRO A 313 6.58 -20.11 14.88
CA PRO A 313 7.77 -20.02 15.73
C PRO A 313 9.04 -20.36 14.95
N GLU A 314 10.18 -19.77 15.33
CA GLU A 314 11.46 -19.95 14.61
C GLU A 314 11.92 -21.41 14.57
N SER A 315 11.51 -22.24 15.53
CA SER A 315 11.71 -23.70 15.51
C SER A 315 11.00 -24.40 14.35
N GLU A 316 9.95 -23.79 13.79
CA GLU A 316 9.23 -24.28 12.61
C GLU A 316 9.82 -23.75 11.29
N MET A 317 10.84 -22.88 11.33
CA MET A 317 11.62 -22.52 10.14
C MET A 317 12.50 -23.65 9.64
N LEU A 318 12.76 -24.65 10.48
CA LEU A 318 13.37 -25.89 10.06
C LEU A 318 12.27 -26.81 9.51
N HIS A 319 12.12 -26.83 8.19
CA HIS A 319 11.18 -27.71 7.50
C HIS A 319 11.95 -28.72 6.65
N ASN A 320 11.64 -30.01 6.80
CA ASN A 320 12.34 -31.12 6.12
C ASN A 320 13.88 -31.07 6.21
N GLY A 321 14.41 -30.57 7.33
CA GLY A 321 15.86 -30.43 7.55
C GLY A 321 16.50 -29.23 6.86
N VAL A 322 15.71 -28.37 6.21
CA VAL A 322 16.14 -27.10 5.60
C VAL A 322 15.68 -25.95 6.48
N LEU A 323 16.60 -25.06 6.81
CA LEU A 323 16.28 -23.80 7.47
C LEU A 323 15.83 -22.78 6.42
N HIS A 324 14.63 -22.23 6.57
CA HIS A 324 14.09 -21.19 5.70
C HIS A 324 14.44 -19.79 6.23
N ASP A 325 15.74 -19.50 6.37
CA ASP A 325 16.27 -18.21 6.84
C ASP A 325 16.86 -17.34 5.72
N VAL A 326 16.67 -17.74 4.45
CA VAL A 326 17.10 -16.96 3.27
C VAL A 326 15.92 -16.77 2.33
N PHE A 327 15.68 -15.52 1.93
CA PHE A 327 14.78 -15.17 0.84
C PHE A 327 15.61 -14.84 -0.40
N GLU A 328 15.50 -15.63 -1.46
CA GLU A 328 16.32 -15.42 -2.65
C GLU A 328 15.64 -15.75 -4.00
N ASP A 329 16.23 -15.23 -5.08
CA ASP A 329 15.84 -15.49 -6.46
C ASP A 329 14.41 -15.05 -6.78
N VAL A 330 14.13 -13.76 -6.59
CA VAL A 330 12.82 -13.16 -6.87
C VAL A 330 12.86 -12.35 -8.15
N LEU A 331 11.92 -12.61 -9.05
CA LEU A 331 11.68 -11.77 -10.22
C LEU A 331 10.22 -11.36 -10.27
N VAL A 332 9.99 -10.05 -10.21
CA VAL A 332 8.71 -9.41 -10.46
C VAL A 332 8.80 -8.65 -11.77
N GLU A 333 7.91 -8.94 -12.73
CA GLU A 333 7.96 -8.29 -14.03
C GLU A 333 6.61 -7.99 -14.70
N ARG A 334 6.53 -6.90 -15.46
CA ARG A 334 5.31 -6.54 -16.23
C ARG A 334 4.06 -6.41 -15.36
N CYS A 335 4.20 -5.91 -14.14
CA CYS A 335 3.08 -5.68 -13.24
C CYS A 335 2.59 -4.23 -13.29
N THR A 336 1.27 -4.03 -13.18
CA THR A 336 0.67 -2.70 -13.02
C THR A 336 0.11 -2.57 -11.61
N ILE A 337 0.56 -1.55 -10.88
CA ILE A 337 0.29 -1.37 -9.45
C ILE A 337 -0.47 -0.08 -9.20
N TRP A 338 -1.57 -0.20 -8.47
CA TRP A 338 -2.33 0.88 -7.88
C TRP A 338 -2.28 0.74 -6.36
N ASN A 339 -1.46 1.54 -5.70
CA ASN A 339 -1.31 1.47 -4.27
C ASN A 339 -2.16 2.56 -3.58
N ASP A 340 -3.28 2.16 -2.96
CA ASP A 340 -4.15 3.08 -2.22
C ASP A 340 -3.57 3.42 -0.83
N TRP A 341 -2.67 2.60 -0.27
CA TRP A 341 -1.91 2.84 0.96
C TRP A 341 -0.71 1.87 1.04
N GLY A 342 0.37 2.23 1.76
CA GLY A 342 1.54 1.38 1.92
C GLY A 342 2.55 1.54 0.78
N ARG A 343 3.36 0.51 0.53
CA ARG A 343 4.43 0.53 -0.48
C ARG A 343 4.07 -0.30 -1.71
N ALA A 344 4.51 0.14 -2.89
CA ALA A 344 4.17 -0.56 -4.13
C ALA A 344 5.06 -1.80 -4.36
N LEU A 345 6.37 -1.62 -4.34
CA LEU A 345 7.38 -2.65 -4.58
C LEU A 345 8.40 -2.63 -3.42
N GLU A 346 8.15 -3.47 -2.42
CA GLU A 346 8.82 -3.38 -1.11
C GLU A 346 9.66 -4.60 -0.77
N ILE A 347 10.76 -4.34 -0.07
CA ILE A 347 11.46 -5.29 0.79
C ILE A 347 11.39 -4.74 2.22
N GLY A 348 10.53 -5.30 3.07
CA GLY A 348 10.21 -4.67 4.37
C GLY A 348 8.78 -4.94 4.83
N ALA A 349 8.35 -4.49 6.00
CA ALA A 349 9.20 -4.05 7.09
C ALA A 349 9.79 -5.25 7.85
N GLU A 350 9.01 -6.33 8.00
CA GLU A 350 9.38 -7.56 8.69
C GLU A 350 10.51 -8.26 7.94
N THR A 351 11.77 -8.04 8.32
CA THR A 351 12.96 -8.52 7.59
C THR A 351 13.72 -9.56 8.40
N ARG A 352 12.96 -10.42 9.09
CA ARG A 352 13.47 -11.52 9.92
C ARG A 352 13.99 -12.68 9.08
N ALA A 353 15.14 -12.47 8.46
CA ALA A 353 15.88 -13.47 7.71
C ALA A 353 17.37 -13.33 8.05
N ARG A 354 18.18 -14.32 7.71
CA ARG A 354 19.64 -14.16 7.68
C ARG A 354 20.03 -13.31 6.47
N GLU A 355 19.48 -13.62 5.31
CA GLU A 355 19.74 -12.90 4.05
C GLU A 355 18.45 -12.72 3.24
N ILE A 356 18.34 -11.57 2.57
CA ILE A 356 17.37 -11.33 1.50
C ILE A 356 18.18 -10.87 0.28
N ARG A 357 18.19 -11.65 -0.80
CA ARG A 357 19.11 -11.38 -1.92
C ARG A 357 18.57 -11.74 -3.29
N ASN A 358 19.19 -11.17 -4.33
CA ASN A 358 18.84 -11.44 -5.72
C ASN A 358 17.34 -11.22 -6.00
N VAL A 359 16.90 -9.98 -5.77
CA VAL A 359 15.52 -9.54 -5.98
C VAL A 359 15.50 -8.52 -7.11
N VAL A 360 14.73 -8.82 -8.15
CA VAL A 360 14.59 -7.96 -9.33
C VAL A 360 13.13 -7.58 -9.52
N PHE A 361 12.85 -6.28 -9.51
CA PHE A 361 11.61 -5.69 -9.99
C PHE A 361 11.88 -5.04 -11.34
N ARG A 362 11.19 -5.47 -12.40
CA ARG A 362 11.41 -4.91 -13.74
C ARG A 362 10.16 -4.70 -14.57
N ASP A 363 10.17 -3.70 -15.44
CA ASP A 363 9.07 -3.46 -16.37
C ASP A 363 7.70 -3.25 -15.67
N CYS A 364 7.67 -2.61 -14.49
CA CYS A 364 6.44 -2.35 -13.72
C CYS A 364 5.90 -0.91 -13.83
N ASP A 365 4.58 -0.73 -13.97
CA ASP A 365 3.92 0.57 -13.99
C ASP A 365 3.25 0.80 -12.62
N VAL A 366 3.71 1.79 -11.86
CA VAL A 366 3.03 2.26 -10.65
C VAL A 366 2.15 3.45 -11.03
N ILE A 367 0.86 3.21 -11.21
CA ILE A 367 -0.09 4.17 -11.81
C ILE A 367 -0.84 5.02 -10.77
N ALA A 368 -0.77 4.63 -9.49
CA ALA A 368 -1.25 5.39 -8.35
C ALA A 368 -0.46 4.98 -7.10
N LEU A 369 -0.13 5.94 -6.24
CA LEU A 369 0.63 5.71 -5.02
C LEU A 369 0.34 6.75 -3.94
N HIS A 370 0.64 6.40 -2.69
CA HIS A 370 0.54 7.29 -1.54
C HIS A 370 1.78 7.27 -0.63
N GLU A 371 2.59 6.21 -0.64
CA GLU A 371 3.95 6.21 -0.07
C GLU A 371 5.01 5.84 -1.11
N ALA A 372 6.24 5.52 -0.67
CA ALA A 372 7.36 5.25 -1.57
C ALA A 372 7.07 4.02 -2.45
N PRO A 373 7.13 4.14 -3.79
CA PRO A 373 6.84 3.03 -4.68
C PRO A 373 7.99 2.02 -4.75
N LEU A 374 9.24 2.46 -4.57
CA LEU A 374 10.44 1.62 -4.60
C LEU A 374 11.12 1.67 -3.24
N ASP A 375 11.01 0.59 -2.47
CA ASP A 375 11.38 0.60 -1.06
C ASP A 375 12.18 -0.62 -0.62
N VAL A 376 13.26 -0.35 0.11
CA VAL A 376 14.01 -1.31 0.92
C VAL A 376 14.03 -0.81 2.36
N GLN A 377 13.13 -1.36 3.18
CA GLN A 377 12.92 -1.01 4.57
C GLN A 377 13.33 -2.17 5.49
N ASN A 378 14.63 -2.23 5.82
CA ASN A 378 15.19 -3.26 6.70
C ASN A 378 15.02 -2.87 8.18
N CYS A 379 14.07 -3.52 8.86
CA CYS A 379 13.73 -3.26 10.27
C CYS A 379 14.24 -4.34 11.23
N ASP A 380 14.90 -5.39 10.73
CA ASP A 380 15.37 -6.52 11.54
C ASP A 380 16.82 -6.92 11.14
N GLN A 381 17.18 -8.20 11.27
CA GLN A 381 18.56 -8.68 11.23
C GLN A 381 19.07 -9.10 9.84
N ALA A 382 18.27 -9.00 8.78
CA ALA A 382 18.67 -9.51 7.46
C ALA A 382 19.82 -8.70 6.84
N TYR A 383 20.78 -9.39 6.23
CA TYR A 383 21.59 -8.76 5.20
C TYR A 383 20.79 -8.72 3.89
N VAL A 384 20.37 -7.51 3.48
CA VAL A 384 19.64 -7.28 2.23
C VAL A 384 20.61 -6.84 1.14
N HIS A 385 20.75 -7.59 0.04
CA HIS A 385 21.68 -7.23 -1.04
C HIS A 385 21.33 -7.76 -2.43
N ASP A 386 21.98 -7.25 -3.47
CA ASP A 386 21.72 -7.61 -4.87
C ASP A 386 20.26 -7.34 -5.28
N ILE A 387 19.84 -6.09 -5.08
CA ILE A 387 18.47 -5.64 -5.35
C ILE A 387 18.47 -4.76 -6.59
N VAL A 388 17.58 -5.05 -7.54
CA VAL A 388 17.48 -4.28 -8.78
C VAL A 388 16.03 -3.85 -9.02
N TYR A 389 15.86 -2.54 -9.18
CA TYR A 389 14.66 -1.91 -9.73
C TYR A 389 15.03 -1.38 -11.12
N GLU A 390 14.48 -1.97 -12.19
CA GLU A 390 14.88 -1.66 -13.57
C GLU A 390 13.69 -1.43 -14.50
N ASN A 391 13.72 -0.39 -15.34
CA ASN A 391 12.64 -0.10 -16.29
C ASN A 391 11.30 0.02 -15.55
N ILE A 392 11.12 1.05 -14.74
CA ILE A 392 9.89 1.26 -13.94
C ILE A 392 9.30 2.63 -14.26
N ARG A 393 7.99 2.69 -14.48
CA ARG A 393 7.26 3.94 -14.70
C ARG A 393 6.43 4.26 -13.47
N ILE A 394 6.52 5.50 -12.99
CA ILE A 394 5.85 5.92 -11.75
C ILE A 394 5.03 7.17 -12.04
N GLU A 395 3.72 7.09 -11.86
CA GLU A 395 2.79 8.18 -12.15
C GLU A 395 2.25 8.78 -10.86
N TYR A 396 2.64 10.02 -10.57
CA TYR A 396 2.16 10.75 -9.41
C TYR A 396 0.83 11.42 -9.70
N ASP A 397 -0.11 11.25 -8.78
CA ASP A 397 -1.35 12.02 -8.76
C ASP A 397 -1.05 13.46 -8.26
N PRO A 398 -1.28 14.52 -9.06
CA PRO A 398 -1.09 15.90 -8.61
C PRO A 398 -2.05 16.28 -7.47
N ASP A 399 -3.13 15.52 -7.27
CA ASP A 399 -4.08 15.67 -6.19
C ASP A 399 -3.84 14.65 -5.05
N ALA A 400 -2.68 13.95 -5.04
CA ALA A 400 -2.31 13.05 -3.95
C ALA A 400 -2.37 13.75 -2.59
N THR A 401 -3.16 13.16 -1.69
CA THR A 401 -3.36 13.66 -0.33
C THR A 401 -2.37 13.01 0.63
N TRP A 402 -2.09 13.70 1.73
CA TRP A 402 -1.18 13.21 2.76
C TRP A 402 -1.70 11.90 3.38
N THR A 403 -0.80 10.93 3.49
CA THR A 403 -1.06 9.65 4.13
C THR A 403 -1.20 9.78 5.65
N ILE A 404 -2.34 9.37 6.22
CA ILE A 404 -2.50 9.37 7.67
C ILE A 404 -2.40 7.99 8.27
N PHE A 405 -1.39 7.82 9.13
CA PHE A 405 -1.30 6.75 10.11
C PHE A 405 -1.55 7.34 11.51
N SER A 406 -2.81 7.43 11.91
CA SER A 406 -3.24 8.06 13.18
C SER A 406 -4.17 7.13 13.97
N ALA A 407 -4.58 7.55 15.17
CA ALA A 407 -5.67 6.93 15.91
C ALA A 407 -7.06 7.28 15.35
N SER A 408 -7.18 8.31 14.50
CA SER A 408 -8.47 8.86 14.06
C SER A 408 -8.49 9.34 12.61
N ALA A 409 -9.52 8.94 11.86
CA ALA A 409 -9.77 9.42 10.50
C ALA A 409 -10.12 10.92 10.44
N LYS A 410 -10.48 11.56 11.57
CA LYS A 410 -10.77 13.00 11.62
C LYS A 410 -9.55 13.89 11.36
N ASP A 411 -8.36 13.31 11.46
CA ASP A 411 -7.11 14.04 11.21
C ASP A 411 -6.86 14.22 9.70
N PHE A 412 -7.67 13.56 8.86
CA PHE A 412 -7.63 13.68 7.40
C PHE A 412 -8.12 15.04 6.92
N ASP A 413 -7.18 15.83 6.41
CA ASP A 413 -7.47 17.03 5.64
C ASP A 413 -7.22 16.74 4.15
N PRO A 414 -8.28 16.66 3.32
CA PRO A 414 -8.13 16.46 1.88
C PRO A 414 -7.41 17.61 1.16
N LYS A 415 -7.18 18.75 1.84
CA LYS A 415 -6.38 19.87 1.31
C LYS A 415 -4.89 19.72 1.60
N ASN A 416 -4.50 18.86 2.54
CA ASN A 416 -3.09 18.63 2.85
C ASN A 416 -2.50 17.68 1.80
N ARG A 417 -1.86 18.27 0.78
CA ARG A 417 -1.25 17.53 -0.32
C ARG A 417 0.22 17.26 -0.04
N ARG A 418 0.67 16.07 -0.40
CA ARG A 418 2.08 15.72 -0.38
C ARG A 418 2.43 14.79 -1.54
N THR A 419 3.56 15.09 -2.16
CA THR A 419 4.23 14.16 -3.05
C THR A 419 4.99 13.12 -2.22
N PRO A 420 4.62 11.82 -2.28
CA PRO A 420 5.39 10.77 -1.60
C PRO A 420 6.83 10.69 -2.11
N GLN A 421 7.70 10.07 -1.31
CA GLN A 421 9.07 9.75 -1.74
C GLN A 421 9.03 8.82 -2.97
N VAL A 422 10.09 8.84 -3.78
CA VAL A 422 10.20 7.92 -4.94
C VAL A 422 11.06 6.70 -4.60
N PHE A 423 12.20 6.91 -3.94
CA PHE A 423 13.15 5.87 -3.58
C PHE A 423 13.36 5.87 -2.07
N ALA A 424 13.34 4.69 -1.47
CA ALA A 424 13.71 4.49 -0.08
C ALA A 424 14.64 3.26 0.06
N ALA A 425 15.75 3.46 0.77
CA ALA A 425 16.66 2.38 1.18
C ALA A 425 17.20 2.71 2.58
N VAL A 426 16.72 1.99 3.59
CA VAL A 426 16.94 2.36 4.99
C VAL A 426 17.13 1.14 5.88
N VAL A 427 18.04 1.29 6.86
CA VAL A 427 18.05 0.44 8.05
C VAL A 427 17.38 1.23 9.17
N ILE A 428 16.31 0.69 9.75
CA ILE A 428 15.46 1.41 10.73
C ILE A 428 15.62 0.82 12.13
N TRP A 429 15.40 1.65 13.17
CA TRP A 429 15.33 1.18 14.56
C TRP A 429 14.32 0.01 14.71
N PHE A 430 14.59 -0.96 15.59
CA PHE A 430 13.68 -2.03 16.00
C PHE A 430 12.24 -1.52 16.15
N ILE A 431 11.31 -2.08 15.39
CA ILE A 431 9.89 -1.73 15.52
C ILE A 431 9.24 -2.90 16.23
N ASP A 432 8.79 -2.70 17.47
CA ASP A 432 8.16 -3.74 18.32
C ASP A 432 7.04 -4.55 17.62
N GLU A 433 6.43 -3.96 16.59
CA GLU A 433 5.37 -4.55 15.77
C GLU A 433 5.88 -5.50 14.67
N TYR A 434 7.06 -5.23 14.09
CA TYR A 434 7.57 -5.92 12.90
C TYR A 434 8.86 -6.71 13.14
N SER A 435 9.52 -6.45 14.27
CA SER A 435 10.83 -6.99 14.60
C SER A 435 10.76 -8.05 15.70
N LYS A 436 11.73 -8.97 15.77
CA LYS A 436 11.76 -10.05 16.79
C LYS A 436 11.93 -9.48 18.22
N PRO A 437 10.97 -9.65 19.13
CA PRO A 437 11.05 -9.09 20.49
C PRO A 437 12.34 -9.50 21.22
N GLY A 438 13.12 -8.50 21.65
CA GLY A 438 14.40 -8.69 22.35
C GLY A 438 15.57 -9.06 21.44
N ALA A 439 15.41 -9.04 20.11
CA ALA A 439 16.55 -9.12 19.20
C ALA A 439 17.33 -7.79 19.23
N GLU A 440 18.61 -7.90 19.54
CA GLU A 440 19.54 -6.76 19.57
C GLU A 440 20.30 -6.61 18.23
N ASN A 441 20.22 -7.62 17.36
CA ASN A 441 20.96 -7.64 16.10
C ASN A 441 20.20 -6.91 14.99
N ARG A 442 20.93 -6.18 14.16
CA ARG A 442 20.39 -5.44 13.01
C ARG A 442 21.11 -5.84 11.75
N GLY A 443 20.38 -5.76 10.67
CA GLY A 443 20.85 -6.05 9.34
C GLY A 443 21.63 -4.90 8.73
N GLN A 444 21.94 -5.08 7.46
CA GLN A 444 22.57 -4.09 6.60
C GLN A 444 21.92 -4.17 5.21
N VAL A 445 22.04 -3.10 4.42
CA VAL A 445 21.56 -3.04 3.04
C VAL A 445 22.74 -2.73 2.13
N SER A 446 22.94 -3.48 1.05
CA SER A 446 23.94 -3.12 0.05
C SER A 446 23.52 -3.46 -1.38
N ASP A 447 24.23 -2.89 -2.35
CA ASP A 447 24.11 -3.28 -3.77
C ASP A 447 22.67 -3.18 -4.29
N VAL A 448 22.06 -2.01 -4.04
CA VAL A 448 20.75 -1.64 -4.58
C VAL A 448 20.94 -0.81 -5.84
N VAL A 449 20.30 -1.21 -6.94
CA VAL A 449 20.37 -0.53 -8.22
C VAL A 449 18.98 -0.02 -8.61
N PHE A 450 18.87 1.28 -8.83
CA PHE A 450 17.72 1.91 -9.48
C PHE A 450 18.13 2.32 -10.89
N ARG A 451 17.52 1.72 -11.91
CA ARG A 451 17.94 1.88 -13.30
C ARG A 451 16.75 2.08 -14.22
N ASP A 452 16.85 2.99 -15.19
CA ASP A 452 15.79 3.23 -16.18
C ASP A 452 14.43 3.50 -15.49
N ILE A 453 14.40 4.51 -14.63
CA ILE A 453 13.19 4.88 -13.87
C ILE A 453 12.60 6.14 -14.48
N ASP A 454 11.40 6.04 -15.03
CA ASP A 454 10.65 7.16 -15.60
C ASP A 454 9.59 7.64 -14.61
N ILE A 455 9.73 8.88 -14.13
CA ILE A 455 8.86 9.49 -13.13
C ILE A 455 7.99 10.55 -13.81
N PHE A 456 6.68 10.42 -13.70
CA PHE A 456 5.70 11.39 -14.18
C PHE A 456 5.14 12.16 -12.99
N ALA A 457 5.72 13.32 -12.70
CA ALA A 457 5.38 14.14 -11.54
C ALA A 457 5.58 15.64 -11.83
N PRO A 458 4.88 16.55 -11.15
CA PRO A 458 5.11 18.00 -11.32
C PRO A 458 6.54 18.44 -11.01
N THR A 459 7.16 17.82 -10.02
CA THR A 459 8.55 18.04 -9.59
C THR A 459 9.18 16.72 -9.16
N MET A 460 10.52 16.67 -9.12
CA MET A 460 11.25 15.48 -8.67
C MET A 460 10.87 15.14 -7.21
N PRO A 461 10.29 13.96 -6.94
CA PRO A 461 10.00 13.55 -5.58
C PRO A 461 11.28 13.31 -4.77
N SER A 462 11.21 13.50 -3.46
CA SER A 462 12.35 13.26 -2.56
C SER A 462 12.73 11.78 -2.48
N CYS A 463 13.99 11.52 -2.14
CA CYS A 463 14.54 10.19 -1.85
C CYS A 463 14.95 10.09 -0.38
N ARG A 464 14.93 8.88 0.19
CA ARG A 464 15.42 8.59 1.54
C ARG A 464 16.40 7.42 1.52
N ILE A 465 17.70 7.72 1.61
CA ILE A 465 18.75 6.73 1.84
C ILE A 465 19.38 7.02 3.19
N LYS A 466 19.35 6.07 4.13
CA LYS A 466 19.80 6.34 5.50
C LYS A 466 20.37 5.10 6.21
N ASP A 467 21.59 5.26 6.72
CA ASP A 467 22.21 4.36 7.69
C ASP A 467 21.51 4.39 9.04
N PHE A 468 21.68 3.30 9.78
CA PHE A 468 21.35 3.30 11.19
C PHE A 468 22.55 3.72 12.05
N ASP A 469 23.69 3.03 11.92
CA ASP A 469 24.97 3.35 12.57
C ASP A 469 26.16 2.81 11.75
N GLU A 470 27.38 2.88 12.29
CA GLU A 470 28.60 2.42 11.61
C GLU A 470 28.71 0.90 11.38
N ASN A 471 27.85 0.09 11.98
CA ASN A 471 27.82 -1.36 11.79
C ASN A 471 26.59 -1.81 10.96
N HIS A 472 25.60 -0.93 10.80
CA HIS A 472 24.32 -1.22 10.17
C HIS A 472 24.06 -0.22 9.05
N ARG A 473 24.78 -0.42 7.94
CA ARG A 473 24.89 0.55 6.84
C ARG A 473 23.98 0.23 5.67
N VAL A 474 23.68 1.29 4.91
CA VAL A 474 23.11 1.27 3.57
C VAL A 474 24.20 1.71 2.59
N GLU A 475 24.81 0.74 1.93
CA GLU A 475 25.96 1.02 1.06
C GLU A 475 25.63 0.69 -0.39
N ARG A 476 26.43 1.25 -1.29
CA ARG A 476 26.51 0.78 -2.66
C ARG A 476 25.19 0.93 -3.44
N VAL A 477 24.39 1.94 -3.09
CA VAL A 477 23.16 2.28 -3.80
C VAL A 477 23.52 3.06 -5.06
N SER A 478 22.98 2.68 -6.21
CA SER A 478 23.29 3.31 -7.49
C SER A 478 22.03 3.72 -8.23
N PHE A 479 22.16 4.81 -9.00
CA PHE A 479 21.11 5.38 -9.81
C PHE A 479 21.63 5.54 -11.23
N GLU A 480 20.89 5.01 -12.19
CA GLU A 480 21.26 5.03 -13.60
C GLU A 480 20.06 5.42 -14.46
N ARG A 481 20.18 6.47 -15.28
CA ARG A 481 19.14 6.88 -16.24
C ARG A 481 17.77 7.09 -15.56
N ILE A 482 17.75 7.94 -14.54
CA ILE A 482 16.52 8.39 -13.88
C ILE A 482 15.96 9.57 -14.67
N ARG A 483 14.69 9.53 -15.04
CA ARG A 483 14.04 10.58 -15.83
C ARG A 483 12.84 11.17 -15.11
N LEU A 484 12.70 12.49 -15.15
CA LEU A 484 11.51 13.21 -14.73
C LEU A 484 10.82 13.74 -16.00
N ASN A 485 9.59 13.29 -16.25
CA ASN A 485 8.80 13.68 -17.42
C ASN A 485 9.55 13.51 -18.77
N GLY A 486 10.41 12.49 -18.87
CA GLY A 486 11.21 12.20 -20.05
C GLY A 486 12.58 12.89 -20.11
N GLU A 487 12.88 13.82 -19.22
CA GLU A 487 14.19 14.46 -19.12
C GLU A 487 15.07 13.73 -18.11
N GLU A 488 16.31 13.41 -18.49
CA GLU A 488 17.25 12.74 -17.59
C GLU A 488 17.66 13.68 -16.45
N VAL A 489 17.53 13.18 -15.23
CA VAL A 489 17.93 13.90 -14.01
C VAL A 489 19.41 13.62 -13.79
N ALA A 490 20.19 14.67 -13.57
CA ALA A 490 21.58 14.52 -13.15
C ALA A 490 21.61 13.81 -11.80
N VAL A 491 22.09 12.56 -11.77
CA VAL A 491 22.34 11.84 -10.52
C VAL A 491 23.84 11.63 -10.39
N GLU A 492 24.45 12.26 -9.39
CA GLU A 492 25.87 12.08 -9.11
C GLU A 492 26.12 10.78 -8.34
N GLY A 493 26.45 9.71 -9.07
CA GLY A 493 27.22 8.57 -8.58
C GLY A 493 26.52 7.59 -7.62
N ARG A 494 27.35 6.72 -7.03
CA ARG A 494 26.97 5.69 -6.05
C ARG A 494 26.84 6.35 -4.67
N CYS A 495 25.71 6.14 -4.00
CA CYS A 495 25.49 6.57 -2.63
C CYS A 495 26.06 5.53 -1.65
N ASP A 496 27.20 5.88 -1.04
CA ASP A 496 27.73 5.27 0.18
C ASP A 496 27.57 6.30 1.31
N THR A 497 26.49 6.19 2.07
CA THR A 497 26.14 7.02 3.24
C THR A 497 27.30 7.32 4.18
N HIS A 498 28.16 6.34 4.46
CA HIS A 498 29.32 6.45 5.36
C HIS A 498 30.57 7.08 4.72
N LYS A 499 30.65 7.16 3.38
CA LYS A 499 31.76 7.84 2.66
C LYS A 499 31.44 9.28 2.30
N ALA A 500 30.18 9.68 2.45
CA ALA A 500 29.84 11.09 2.49
C ALA A 500 30.57 11.70 3.70
N LYS A 501 31.77 12.27 3.45
CA LYS A 501 32.41 13.17 4.42
C LYS A 501 31.48 14.35 4.55
N VAL A 502 30.62 14.28 5.55
CA VAL A 502 29.97 15.48 6.04
C VAL A 502 31.10 16.36 6.54
N ALA A 503 31.22 17.56 5.97
CA ALA A 503 31.80 18.66 6.72
C ALA A 503 30.79 18.99 7.84
N THR A 504 30.76 18.16 8.88
CA THR A 504 29.97 18.42 10.08
C THR A 504 30.79 19.36 10.96
N SER A 505 30.32 20.60 11.12
CA SER A 505 30.54 21.31 12.38
C SER A 505 29.87 20.52 13.51
N ASP A 506 30.50 20.48 14.68
CA ASP A 506 30.28 19.60 15.85
C ASP A 506 28.87 19.56 16.50
N ALA A 507 27.78 19.43 15.74
CA ALA A 507 26.42 19.54 16.27
C ALA A 507 25.47 18.39 15.88
N GLU A 508 25.92 17.13 15.88
CA GLU A 508 25.01 15.98 15.78
C GLU A 508 25.40 14.83 16.73
N LYS A 509 25.42 15.13 18.03
CA LYS A 509 25.20 14.11 19.07
C LYS A 509 23.96 14.50 19.86
N ASN A 510 23.00 13.58 19.90
CA ASN A 510 21.71 13.58 20.62
C ASN A 510 20.54 14.32 19.95
N GLN A 511 19.72 13.58 19.20
CA GLN A 511 18.28 13.86 19.13
C GLN A 511 17.46 12.55 19.11
N SER A 512 17.27 12.01 20.31
CA SER A 512 16.07 11.25 20.67
C SER A 512 15.27 12.09 21.66
N THR A 513 14.57 13.12 21.19
CA THR A 513 13.37 13.71 21.83
C THR A 513 12.93 14.94 21.05
N GLU A 514 11.61 15.06 20.91
CA GLU A 514 10.86 16.28 20.60
C GLU A 514 10.87 16.80 19.16
N MET A 515 9.66 16.77 18.57
CA MET A 515 9.23 17.66 17.50
C MET A 515 9.72 19.09 17.77
N ASN A 516 10.45 19.68 16.83
CA ASN A 516 10.38 21.13 16.66
C ASN A 516 10.44 21.53 15.19
N ALA A 517 9.51 22.40 14.85
CA ALA A 517 9.33 23.05 13.58
C ALA A 517 10.52 23.98 13.28
N ALA A 518 11.15 23.81 12.12
CA ALA A 518 11.85 24.90 11.43
C ALA A 518 12.19 24.48 10.00
N ALA A 519 11.27 24.75 9.08
CA ALA A 519 11.63 25.10 7.71
C ALA A 519 11.21 26.55 7.51
N TYR A 520 12.11 27.50 7.78
CA TYR A 520 12.05 28.85 7.21
C TYR A 520 13.49 29.32 7.02
N GLY A 521 13.80 29.71 5.78
CA GLY A 521 15.16 29.92 5.29
C GLY A 521 15.92 31.09 5.92
N ASP A 522 17.18 31.20 5.48
CA ASP A 522 18.09 32.29 5.83
C ASP A 522 17.44 33.67 5.66
N VAL A 523 17.29 34.37 6.77
CA VAL A 523 17.05 35.82 6.80
C VAL A 523 18.28 36.48 7.41
N THR A 524 19.22 36.89 6.56
CA THR A 524 20.24 37.85 6.96
C THR A 524 19.60 39.23 7.08
N ALA A 525 19.47 39.79 8.29
CA ALA A 525 19.31 41.23 8.47
C ALA A 525 19.56 41.68 9.91
N ASP A 526 20.50 42.60 10.06
CA ASP A 526 20.81 43.39 11.25
C ASP A 526 19.68 44.43 11.50
N GLY A 527 18.44 43.97 11.72
CA GLY A 527 17.26 44.81 11.82
C GLY A 527 16.23 44.31 12.84
N ASP A 528 15.51 45.24 13.46
CA ASP A 528 14.47 44.95 14.46
C ASP A 528 13.36 44.05 13.89
N ILE A 529 13.28 42.81 14.38
CA ILE A 529 12.23 41.86 13.99
C ILE A 529 10.93 42.21 14.74
N LYS A 530 9.88 42.51 13.98
CA LYS A 530 8.52 42.72 14.51
C LYS A 530 7.66 41.50 14.26
N VAL A 531 7.16 40.88 15.32
CA VAL A 531 6.29 39.70 15.27
C VAL A 531 4.88 40.11 15.68
N LEU A 532 3.89 39.82 14.83
CA LEU A 532 2.47 40.10 15.08
C LEU A 532 1.71 38.80 15.36
N PHE A 533 1.02 38.73 16.50
CA PHE A 533 0.16 37.62 16.87
C PHE A 533 -1.30 38.03 16.69
N ILE A 534 -2.09 37.27 15.91
CA ILE A 534 -3.52 37.51 15.68
C ILE A 534 -4.30 36.23 15.98
N GLY A 535 -5.29 36.29 16.87
CA GLY A 535 -6.22 35.20 17.15
C GLY A 535 -7.15 35.49 18.33
N ASN A 536 -8.28 34.78 18.42
CA ASN A 536 -9.37 35.05 19.36
C ASN A 536 -9.14 34.59 20.82
N SER A 537 -7.91 34.21 21.19
CA SER A 537 -7.64 33.51 22.46
C SER A 537 -6.25 33.78 23.03
N ILE A 538 -5.70 34.98 22.83
CA ILE A 538 -4.27 35.24 23.10
C ILE A 538 -4.04 36.31 24.19
N THR A 539 -5.08 36.79 24.86
CA THR A 539 -4.93 37.69 26.03
C THR A 539 -6.15 37.67 26.95
N LEU A 540 -5.93 37.84 28.25
CA LEU A 540 -6.97 38.05 29.28
C LEU A 540 -8.01 39.07 28.83
N HIS A 541 -9.30 38.69 28.81
CA HIS A 541 -10.41 39.59 28.48
C HIS A 541 -11.28 39.89 29.71
N GLY A 542 -11.93 41.06 29.75
CA GLY A 542 -12.91 41.42 30.78
C GLY A 542 -14.21 40.62 30.68
N VAL A 543 -15.04 40.62 31.73
CA VAL A 543 -16.34 39.92 31.69
C VAL A 543 -17.29 40.65 30.71
N ALA A 544 -17.92 39.93 29.79
CA ALA A 544 -18.80 40.48 28.74
C ALA A 544 -20.08 39.62 28.58
N PRO A 545 -21.07 39.77 29.48
CA PRO A 545 -22.24 38.89 29.55
C PRO A 545 -23.16 38.96 28.32
N GLN A 546 -23.16 40.08 27.60
CA GLN A 546 -23.99 40.32 26.42
C GLN A 546 -23.68 39.40 25.23
N ILE A 547 -22.50 38.76 25.22
CA ILE A 547 -22.11 37.76 24.22
C ILE A 547 -21.91 36.36 24.84
N GLY A 548 -22.43 36.14 26.05
CA GLY A 548 -22.38 34.85 26.73
C GLY A 548 -21.09 34.55 27.50
N TRP A 549 -20.22 35.54 27.74
CA TRP A 549 -18.96 35.35 28.47
C TRP A 549 -19.07 35.86 29.90
N THR A 550 -19.25 34.93 30.86
CA THR A 550 -19.63 35.24 32.25
C THR A 550 -18.47 35.17 33.25
N ASN A 551 -17.28 34.78 32.81
CA ASN A 551 -16.07 34.72 33.62
C ASN A 551 -14.95 35.49 32.91
N ARG A 552 -13.81 35.67 33.58
CA ARG A 552 -12.61 36.30 32.98
C ARG A 552 -11.80 35.31 32.12
N TRP A 553 -12.39 34.19 31.70
CA TRP A 553 -11.68 33.04 31.13
C TRP A 553 -12.52 32.32 30.06
N GLY A 554 -12.48 32.81 28.82
CA GLY A 554 -12.90 32.05 27.64
C GLY A 554 -11.67 31.47 26.95
N MET A 555 -11.54 30.13 26.90
CA MET A 555 -10.53 29.32 26.17
C MET A 555 -9.22 30.08 25.82
N ALA A 556 -8.53 30.57 26.85
CA ALA A 556 -7.21 31.21 26.78
C ALA A 556 -6.51 30.96 28.13
N ALA A 557 -5.18 30.88 28.10
CA ALA A 557 -4.34 30.36 29.17
C ALA A 557 -4.67 30.87 30.59
N SER A 558 -4.60 29.99 31.60
CA SER A 558 -5.06 30.29 32.97
C SER A 558 -4.20 31.30 33.75
N SER A 559 -3.08 31.75 33.18
CA SER A 559 -2.20 32.77 33.74
C SER A 559 -1.25 33.30 32.66
N GLN A 560 -0.61 34.45 32.91
CA GLN A 560 0.31 35.08 31.97
C GLN A 560 1.51 34.17 31.64
N GLU A 561 1.98 33.37 32.58
CA GLU A 561 3.09 32.43 32.37
C GLU A 561 2.72 31.26 31.47
N LYS A 562 1.43 31.03 31.24
CA LYS A 562 0.91 29.99 30.35
C LYS A 562 0.41 30.55 29.02
N ASP A 563 0.41 31.87 28.89
CA ASP A 563 -0.01 32.57 27.68
C ASP A 563 1.03 32.40 26.57
N TYR A 564 0.57 32.09 25.36
CA TYR A 564 1.44 31.74 24.24
C TYR A 564 2.40 32.89 23.87
N VAL A 565 1.94 34.14 23.87
CA VAL A 565 2.79 35.29 23.53
C VAL A 565 3.88 35.50 24.58
N HIS A 566 3.55 35.31 25.85
CA HIS A 566 4.52 35.45 26.93
C HIS A 566 5.52 34.29 26.98
N LEU A 567 5.09 33.06 26.67
CA LEU A 567 5.98 31.91 26.54
C LEU A 567 6.97 32.07 25.38
N VAL A 568 6.49 32.52 24.21
CA VAL A 568 7.33 32.78 23.04
C VAL A 568 8.29 33.93 23.32
N ALA A 569 7.84 35.03 23.92
CA ALA A 569 8.70 36.16 24.27
C ALA A 569 9.78 35.79 25.29
N ALA A 570 9.46 34.95 26.27
CA ALA A 570 10.42 34.42 27.23
C ALA A 570 11.42 33.47 26.57
N GLY A 571 10.96 32.65 25.62
CA GLY A 571 11.83 31.83 24.76
C GLY A 571 12.83 32.68 23.99
N ILE A 572 12.35 33.70 23.26
CA ILE A 572 13.21 34.61 22.50
C ILE A 572 14.20 35.33 23.42
N ALA A 573 13.76 35.79 24.59
CA ALA A 573 14.66 36.44 25.55
C ALA A 573 15.77 35.52 26.07
N ARG A 574 15.47 34.24 26.27
CA ARG A 574 16.46 33.23 26.68
C ARG A 574 17.48 32.96 25.57
N GLU A 575 17.01 32.78 24.34
CA GLU A 575 17.87 32.44 23.21
C GLU A 575 18.72 33.62 22.71
N THR A 576 18.17 34.84 22.75
CA THR A 576 18.84 36.03 22.20
C THR A 576 19.54 36.89 23.24
N GLY A 577 19.33 36.62 24.54
CA GLY A 577 19.79 37.46 25.65
C GLY A 577 19.18 38.87 25.70
N ARG A 578 18.26 39.19 24.78
CA ARG A 578 17.57 40.49 24.70
C ARG A 578 16.08 40.28 24.91
N LYS A 579 15.48 41.02 25.85
CA LYS A 579 14.06 40.90 26.14
C LYS A 579 13.24 41.60 25.04
N PRO A 580 12.35 40.89 24.31
CA PRO A 580 11.48 41.53 23.33
C PRO A 580 10.58 42.60 23.98
N GLN A 581 10.38 43.73 23.30
CA GLN A 581 9.34 44.68 23.68
C GLN A 581 7.99 44.17 23.21
N LEU A 582 7.05 44.01 24.14
CA LEU A 582 5.70 43.54 23.86
C LEU A 582 4.74 44.71 23.75
N HIS A 583 4.07 44.81 22.60
CA HIS A 583 3.00 45.77 22.37
C HIS A 583 1.68 45.02 22.23
N ILE A 584 0.89 45.00 23.30
CA ILE A 584 -0.44 44.38 23.31
C ILE A 584 -1.48 45.46 23.02
N LYS A 585 -2.24 45.30 21.92
CA LYS A 585 -3.34 46.20 21.57
C LYS A 585 -4.58 45.37 21.29
N ASN A 586 -5.62 45.55 22.08
CA ASN A 586 -6.92 44.94 21.81
C ASN A 586 -7.52 45.64 20.59
N LEU A 587 -7.81 44.87 19.55
CA LEU A 587 -8.60 45.32 18.40
C LEU A 587 -10.06 45.11 18.79
N TYR A 588 -10.76 46.19 19.15
CA TYR A 588 -12.20 46.18 19.44
C TYR A 588 -13.02 46.27 18.16
#